data_AF-A0AAD9CBI8-F1
#
_entry.id   AF-A0AAD9CBI8-F1
#
_cell.length_a   1.000
_cell.length_b   1.000
_cell.length_c   1.000
_cell.angle_alpha   90.00
_cell.angle_beta   90.00
_cell.angle_gamma   90.00
#
_symmetry.space_group_name_H-M   'P 1'
#
loop_
_entity.id
_entity.type
_entity.pdbx_description
1 polymer ?
#
loop_
_entity_poly.entity_id
_entity_poly.type
_entity_poly.pdbx_seq_one_letter_code
_entity_poly.pdbx_strand_id
1 'polypeptide(L)'
;MMASRPAALSPDLRTQRRVALLLWPLLLTCGTLASAQELQTNGLNGYSLHPPYFNLAEGTKISATATCGEEDTGRSVQDLYCKLVGGPVSGDPSQTIRGQYCDICSQAESDRAHPITNAVDGTERWWQSPPLSRNTEFNEVNVTLDLGQ
;
A
#
# COMPACT_ATOMS: atom_id res chain seq x y z
N MET A 1 -10.73 39.23 -73.46
CA MET A 1 -9.35 39.27 -72.93
C MET A 1 -9.05 37.93 -72.31
N MET A 2 -8.27 37.11 -72.99
CA MET A 2 -7.83 35.78 -72.54
C MET A 2 -6.66 35.96 -71.58
N ALA A 3 -6.81 35.50 -70.34
CA ALA A 3 -5.73 35.43 -69.37
C ALA A 3 -5.22 33.99 -69.26
N SER A 4 -3.96 33.82 -69.63
CA SER A 4 -3.17 32.59 -69.61
C SER A 4 -2.84 32.14 -68.18
N ARG A 5 -3.00 30.85 -67.88
CA ARG A 5 -2.47 30.19 -66.67
C ARG A 5 -1.09 29.60 -66.99
N PRO A 6 -0.04 29.82 -66.17
CA PRO A 6 1.19 29.04 -66.27
C PRO A 6 1.08 27.73 -65.48
N ALA A 7 1.82 26.73 -65.97
CA ALA A 7 1.94 25.39 -65.44
C ALA A 7 2.64 25.37 -64.06
N ALA A 8 2.12 24.54 -63.15
CA ALA A 8 2.79 24.20 -61.90
C ALA A 8 3.90 23.17 -62.18
N LEU A 9 5.15 23.52 -61.88
CA LEU A 9 6.26 22.58 -61.85
C LEU A 9 6.14 21.66 -60.63
N SER A 10 6.19 20.36 -60.86
CA SER A 10 6.32 19.33 -59.82
C SER A 10 7.67 19.45 -59.11
N PRO A 11 7.73 19.35 -57.77
CA PRO A 11 8.99 19.35 -57.05
C PRO A 11 9.74 18.02 -57.22
N ASP A 12 11.05 18.15 -57.34
CA ASP A 12 12.04 17.14 -57.65
C ASP A 12 12.15 16.05 -56.55
N LEU A 13 11.99 14.77 -56.93
CA LEU A 13 12.02 13.60 -56.03
C LEU A 13 13.36 13.41 -55.29
N ARG A 14 14.41 14.16 -55.68
CA ARG A 14 15.74 14.11 -55.07
C ARG A 14 15.83 14.83 -53.72
N THR A 15 14.98 15.83 -53.49
CA THR A 15 15.02 16.66 -52.26
C THR A 15 14.28 15.99 -51.10
N GLN A 16 13.28 15.14 -51.39
CA GLN A 16 12.54 14.39 -50.36
C GLN A 16 13.39 13.33 -49.65
N ARG A 17 14.39 12.74 -50.33
CA ARG A 17 15.21 11.67 -49.77
C ARG A 17 16.21 12.14 -48.72
N ARG A 18 16.67 13.39 -48.81
CA ARG A 18 17.71 13.95 -47.90
C ARG A 18 17.14 14.39 -46.55
N VAL A 19 15.89 14.86 -46.50
CA VAL A 19 15.24 15.29 -45.26
C VAL A 19 14.86 14.08 -44.38
N ALA A 20 14.39 12.98 -45.00
CA ALA A 20 14.03 11.76 -44.29
C ALA A 20 15.23 11.03 -43.64
N LEU A 21 16.43 11.13 -44.26
CA LEU A 21 17.66 10.49 -43.76
C LEU A 21 18.27 11.20 -42.54
N LEU A 22 17.92 12.47 -42.28
CA LEU A 22 18.44 13.25 -41.14
C LEU A 22 17.50 13.27 -39.93
N LEU A 23 16.23 12.89 -40.11
CA LEU A 23 15.23 12.83 -39.01
C LEU A 23 15.15 11.45 -38.35
N TRP A 24 15.53 10.38 -39.07
CA TRP A 24 15.57 9.01 -38.55
C TRP A 24 16.54 8.81 -37.36
N PRO A 25 17.76 9.39 -37.32
CA PRO A 25 18.66 9.20 -36.19
C PRO A 25 18.26 10.03 -34.95
N LEU A 26 17.37 11.02 -35.11
CA LEU A 26 16.88 11.84 -33.99
C LEU A 26 15.70 11.19 -33.25
N LEU A 27 14.87 10.39 -33.95
CA LEU A 27 13.81 9.61 -33.32
C LEU A 27 14.30 8.31 -32.67
N LEU A 28 15.32 7.65 -33.23
CA LEU A 28 15.88 6.44 -32.60
C LEU A 28 16.72 6.72 -31.36
N THR A 29 17.30 7.91 -31.22
CA THR A 29 18.09 8.29 -30.04
C THR A 29 17.23 8.77 -28.86
N CYS A 30 15.96 9.13 -29.09
CA CYS A 30 15.03 9.56 -28.03
C CYS A 30 14.26 8.37 -27.41
N GLY A 31 14.12 7.24 -28.13
CA GLY A 31 13.35 6.08 -27.67
C GLY A 31 14.06 5.18 -26.66
N THR A 32 15.37 5.33 -26.45
CA THR A 32 16.16 4.47 -25.55
C THR A 32 16.42 5.08 -24.16
N LEU A 33 15.92 6.30 -23.87
CA LEU A 33 16.16 7.00 -22.61
C LEU A 33 15.02 6.89 -21.58
N ALA A 34 13.93 6.19 -21.89
CA ALA A 34 12.71 6.20 -21.05
C ALA A 34 12.54 4.97 -20.12
N SER A 35 13.58 4.17 -19.90
CA SER A 35 13.54 3.07 -18.92
C SER A 35 14.77 3.10 -18.01
N ALA A 36 15.00 4.23 -17.33
CA ALA A 36 15.76 4.21 -16.09
C ALA A 36 14.85 3.63 -15.01
N GLN A 37 14.96 2.32 -14.76
CA GLN A 37 14.54 1.77 -13.47
C GLN A 37 15.51 2.32 -12.43
N GLU A 38 15.00 3.20 -11.57
CA GLU A 38 15.65 3.67 -10.34
C GLU A 38 16.08 2.47 -9.49
N LEU A 39 17.32 2.03 -9.63
CA LEU A 39 17.97 1.20 -8.63
C LEU A 39 18.50 2.16 -7.56
N GLN A 40 17.99 2.05 -6.33
CA GLN A 40 18.50 2.81 -5.18
C GLN A 40 19.98 2.47 -4.96
N THR A 41 20.88 3.22 -5.60
CA THR A 41 22.30 3.17 -5.33
C THR A 41 22.56 4.01 -4.09
N ASN A 42 22.46 3.38 -2.92
CA ASN A 42 22.99 4.00 -1.72
C ASN A 42 24.51 3.75 -1.69
N GLY A 43 25.30 4.79 -1.97
CA GLY A 43 26.71 4.88 -1.59
C GLY A 43 27.75 4.53 -2.66
N LEU A 44 28.32 5.58 -3.27
CA LEU A 44 29.61 5.53 -3.95
C LEU A 44 30.72 5.29 -2.90
N ASN A 45 31.59 4.29 -3.15
CA ASN A 45 32.83 3.96 -2.43
C ASN A 45 32.70 3.39 -0.99
N GLY A 46 32.56 2.06 -0.93
CA GLY A 46 32.69 1.26 0.28
C GLY A 46 31.62 0.17 0.27
N TYR A 47 32.01 -1.08 0.04
CA TYR A 47 31.08 -2.20 0.22
C TYR A 47 30.66 -2.21 1.69
N SER A 48 29.47 -1.69 1.98
CA SER A 48 28.86 -1.86 3.29
C SER A 48 28.67 -3.35 3.49
N LEU A 49 29.39 -3.94 4.44
CA LEU A 49 29.28 -5.36 4.80
C LEU A 49 28.02 -5.64 5.62
N HIS A 50 27.13 -4.66 5.76
CA HIS A 50 25.86 -4.80 6.45
C HIS A 50 24.74 -5.09 5.44
N PRO A 51 23.79 -5.99 5.80
CA PRO A 51 22.60 -6.19 5.00
C PRO A 51 21.81 -4.88 4.86
N PRO A 52 21.02 -4.74 3.79
CA PRO A 52 20.13 -3.59 3.62
C PRO A 52 19.17 -3.48 4.81
N TYR A 53 18.71 -2.26 5.09
CA TYR A 53 17.67 -2.05 6.10
C TYR A 53 16.32 -2.49 5.53
N PHE A 54 15.59 -3.31 6.27
CA PHE A 54 14.23 -3.74 5.93
C PHE A 54 13.42 -3.96 7.21
N ASN A 55 12.10 -4.07 7.07
CA ASN A 55 11.21 -4.40 8.18
C ASN A 55 11.39 -5.87 8.56
N LEU A 56 12.12 -6.14 9.65
CA LEU A 56 12.33 -7.48 10.16
C LEU A 56 11.04 -8.17 10.60
N ALA A 57 9.97 -7.44 10.89
CA ALA A 57 8.72 -8.02 11.37
C ALA A 57 7.79 -8.45 10.23
N GLU A 58 7.90 -7.84 9.05
CA GLU A 58 7.00 -8.11 7.93
C GLU A 58 7.10 -9.57 7.48
N GLY A 59 5.97 -10.26 7.44
CA GLY A 59 5.89 -11.68 7.06
C GLY A 59 6.47 -12.67 8.09
N THR A 60 6.90 -12.21 9.27
CA THR A 60 7.37 -13.13 10.32
C THR A 60 6.24 -13.83 11.04
N LYS A 61 6.57 -14.96 11.69
CA LYS A 61 5.59 -15.67 12.49
C LYS A 61 5.31 -14.88 13.76
N ILE A 62 4.05 -14.51 13.97
CA ILE A 62 3.59 -13.75 15.12
C ILE A 62 2.50 -14.52 15.86
N SER A 63 2.45 -14.39 17.18
CA SER A 63 1.35 -14.87 18.01
C SER A 63 0.97 -13.85 19.08
N ALA A 64 -0.28 -13.89 19.52
CA ALA A 64 -0.77 -13.12 20.66
C ALA A 64 -1.49 -14.04 21.62
N THR A 65 -1.45 -13.74 22.92
CA THR A 65 -2.17 -14.51 23.93
C THR A 65 -3.68 -14.34 23.85
N ALA A 66 -4.16 -13.23 23.28
CA ALA A 66 -5.58 -12.97 23.09
C ALA A 66 -5.82 -12.01 21.92
N THR A 67 -6.90 -12.23 21.18
CA THR A 67 -7.34 -11.38 20.06
C THR A 67 -8.83 -11.11 20.20
N CYS A 68 -9.28 -9.90 19.89
CA CYS A 68 -10.70 -9.59 19.96
C CYS A 68 -11.52 -10.47 19.01
N GLY A 69 -12.76 -10.74 19.39
CA GLY A 69 -13.68 -11.51 18.57
C GLY A 69 -13.40 -13.02 18.50
N GLU A 70 -12.38 -13.50 19.22
CA GLU A 70 -12.02 -14.92 19.36
C GLU A 70 -12.27 -15.38 20.81
N GLU A 71 -12.70 -16.62 21.02
CA GLU A 71 -12.70 -17.30 22.33
C GLU A 71 -11.60 -18.37 22.39
N ASP A 72 -11.22 -18.81 23.60
CA ASP A 72 -10.14 -19.81 23.79
C ASP A 72 -10.39 -21.14 23.05
N THR A 73 -11.65 -21.47 22.79
CA THR A 73 -12.03 -22.68 22.03
C THR A 73 -11.97 -22.50 20.50
N GLY A 74 -11.66 -21.28 20.02
CA GLY A 74 -11.59 -20.93 18.61
C GLY A 74 -12.94 -20.60 17.98
N ARG A 75 -14.02 -20.44 18.76
CA ARG A 75 -15.28 -19.89 18.25
C ARG A 75 -15.21 -18.37 18.15
N SER A 76 -15.96 -17.84 17.19
CA SER A 76 -16.17 -16.41 17.07
C SER A 76 -17.14 -15.91 18.14
N VAL A 77 -16.80 -14.78 18.74
CA VAL A 77 -17.59 -14.02 19.70
C VAL A 77 -17.59 -12.55 19.27
N GLN A 78 -18.57 -11.77 19.72
CA GLN A 78 -18.66 -10.34 19.42
C GLN A 78 -18.11 -9.51 20.59
N ASP A 79 -17.10 -8.69 20.31
CA ASP A 79 -16.52 -7.73 21.26
C ASP A 79 -16.91 -6.31 20.96
N LEU A 80 -17.62 -5.67 21.89
CA LEU A 80 -17.83 -4.22 21.83
C LEU A 80 -16.58 -3.49 22.33
N TYR A 81 -15.99 -2.67 21.48
CA TYR A 81 -14.91 -1.76 21.86
C TYR A 81 -15.28 -0.31 21.54
N CYS A 82 -14.73 0.63 22.30
CA CYS A 82 -14.99 2.06 22.13
C CYS A 82 -13.70 2.85 22.08
N LYS A 83 -13.63 3.82 21.17
CA LYS A 83 -12.51 4.77 21.05
C LYS A 83 -12.68 5.88 22.09
N LEU A 84 -11.63 6.13 22.86
CA LEU A 84 -11.64 7.10 23.97
C LEU A 84 -11.74 8.57 23.50
N VAL A 85 -11.35 8.87 22.27
CA VAL A 85 -11.30 10.25 21.74
C VAL A 85 -12.66 10.79 21.25
N GLY A 86 -13.76 10.13 21.62
CA GLY A 86 -15.10 10.55 21.21
C GLY A 86 -15.43 10.17 19.77
N GLY A 87 -16.72 10.02 19.47
CA GLY A 87 -17.22 9.81 18.12
C GLY A 87 -17.45 11.13 17.40
N PRO A 88 -17.37 11.15 16.06
CA PRO A 88 -17.73 12.34 15.29
C PRO A 88 -19.17 12.74 15.62
N VAL A 89 -19.41 14.04 15.85
CA VAL A 89 -20.75 14.61 16.14
C VAL A 89 -21.78 14.35 15.03
N SER A 90 -21.32 13.90 13.87
CA SER A 90 -22.07 13.63 12.64
C SER A 90 -21.88 12.19 12.12
N GLY A 91 -21.40 11.26 12.95
CA GLY A 91 -21.31 9.83 12.60
C GLY A 91 -22.66 9.11 12.61
N ASP A 92 -22.66 7.83 12.21
CA ASP A 92 -23.83 6.97 12.39
C ASP A 92 -24.19 6.89 13.88
N PRO A 93 -25.42 7.27 14.27
CA PRO A 93 -25.86 7.18 15.66
C PRO A 93 -25.80 5.74 16.21
N SER A 94 -25.84 4.72 15.35
CA SER A 94 -25.73 3.31 15.79
C SER A 94 -24.35 2.97 16.38
N GLN A 95 -23.30 3.68 15.95
CA GLN A 95 -21.92 3.51 16.41
C GLN A 95 -21.50 4.55 17.46
N THR A 96 -22.43 5.38 17.94
CA THR A 96 -22.12 6.41 18.93
C THR A 96 -22.81 6.11 20.26
N ILE A 97 -22.06 5.59 21.24
CA ILE A 97 -22.56 5.33 22.59
C ILE A 97 -22.05 6.42 23.52
N ARG A 98 -22.95 7.27 24.03
CA ARG A 98 -22.61 8.41 24.91
C ARG A 98 -21.55 9.35 24.33
N GLY A 99 -21.59 9.60 23.02
CA GLY A 99 -20.64 10.47 22.33
C GLY A 99 -19.27 9.84 22.08
N GLN A 100 -19.08 8.54 22.33
CA GLN A 100 -17.89 7.79 21.94
C GLN A 100 -18.19 6.92 20.71
N TYR A 101 -17.21 6.80 19.82
CA TYR A 101 -17.30 5.86 18.69
C TYR A 101 -17.07 4.45 19.22
N CYS A 102 -18.05 3.58 19.09
CA CYS A 102 -17.99 2.18 19.47
C CYS A 102 -18.30 1.29 18.26
N ASP A 103 -17.59 0.19 18.17
CA ASP A 103 -17.77 -0.79 17.11
C ASP A 103 -17.66 -2.21 17.67
N ILE A 104 -17.97 -3.20 16.83
CA ILE A 104 -17.93 -4.61 17.19
C ILE A 104 -16.78 -5.28 16.46
N CYS A 105 -15.91 -5.96 17.21
CA CYS A 105 -14.92 -6.89 16.67
C CYS A 105 -15.48 -8.31 16.67
N SER A 106 -15.32 -9.03 15.56
CA SER A 106 -15.79 -10.41 15.37
C SER A 106 -14.89 -11.15 14.39
N GLN A 107 -14.39 -12.34 14.76
CA GLN A 107 -13.57 -13.15 13.87
C GLN A 107 -14.35 -13.68 12.65
N ALA A 108 -15.67 -13.86 12.79
CA ALA A 108 -16.52 -14.36 11.71
C ALA A 108 -16.76 -13.35 10.57
N GLU A 109 -16.46 -12.07 10.78
CA GLU A 109 -16.76 -11.00 9.84
C GLU A 109 -15.47 -10.26 9.45
N SER A 110 -15.02 -10.42 8.20
CA SER A 110 -13.66 -10.06 7.78
C SER A 110 -13.33 -8.56 7.89
N ASP A 111 -14.32 -7.69 7.73
CA ASP A 111 -14.19 -6.24 7.89
C ASP A 111 -14.14 -5.80 9.36
N ARG A 112 -14.57 -6.67 10.27
CA ARG A 112 -14.57 -6.48 11.73
C ARG A 112 -13.60 -7.42 12.45
N ALA A 113 -12.81 -8.18 11.70
CA ALA A 113 -11.79 -9.07 12.22
C ALA A 113 -10.45 -8.33 12.28
N HIS A 114 -9.79 -8.43 13.42
CA HIS A 114 -8.49 -7.79 13.67
C HIS A 114 -7.45 -8.82 14.15
N PRO A 115 -7.15 -9.86 13.34
CA PRO A 115 -6.25 -10.94 13.72
C PRO A 115 -4.81 -10.46 13.91
N ILE A 116 -4.02 -11.21 14.67
CA ILE A 116 -2.62 -10.86 14.97
C ILE A 116 -1.75 -10.75 13.71
N THR A 117 -2.11 -11.46 12.65
CA THR A 117 -1.43 -11.41 11.36
C THR A 117 -1.47 -10.03 10.71
N ASN A 118 -2.50 -9.21 10.99
CA ASN A 118 -2.58 -7.85 10.45
C ASN A 118 -1.41 -6.96 10.93
N ALA A 119 -0.78 -7.28 12.07
CA ALA A 119 0.33 -6.49 12.58
C ALA A 119 1.64 -6.65 11.77
N VAL A 120 1.73 -7.68 10.92
CA VAL A 120 2.94 -8.05 10.17
C VAL A 120 2.69 -8.25 8.67
N ASP A 121 1.48 -7.96 8.18
CA ASP A 121 1.09 -8.23 6.79
C ASP A 121 1.52 -7.14 5.79
N GLY A 122 2.15 -6.06 6.27
CA GLY A 122 2.59 -4.93 5.45
C GLY A 122 1.47 -3.99 5.01
N THR A 123 0.24 -4.18 5.51
CA THR A 123 -0.92 -3.34 5.19
C THR A 123 -1.23 -2.33 6.31
N GLU A 124 -2.21 -1.45 6.09
CA GLU A 124 -2.73 -0.51 7.10
C GLU A 124 -3.76 -1.15 8.05
N ARG A 125 -3.99 -2.47 7.94
CA ARG A 125 -4.83 -3.18 8.90
C ARG A 125 -4.13 -3.25 10.25
N TRP A 126 -4.92 -3.44 11.30
CA TRP A 126 -4.39 -3.55 12.66
C TRP A 126 -4.86 -4.84 13.32
N TRP A 127 -4.10 -5.28 14.32
CA TRP A 127 -4.51 -6.26 15.31
C TRP A 127 -5.12 -5.55 16.53
N GLN A 128 -6.09 -6.20 17.18
CA GLN A 128 -6.76 -5.66 18.36
C GLN A 128 -6.89 -6.74 19.45
N SER A 129 -6.44 -6.42 20.67
CA SER A 129 -6.69 -7.25 21.85
C SER A 129 -8.17 -7.20 22.27
N PRO A 130 -8.67 -8.16 23.06
CA PRO A 130 -10.01 -8.06 23.64
C PRO A 130 -10.14 -6.82 24.54
N PRO A 131 -11.35 -6.25 24.66
CA PRO A 131 -11.59 -5.07 25.50
C PRO A 131 -11.63 -5.46 26.99
N LEU A 132 -11.24 -4.53 27.87
CA LEU A 132 -11.32 -4.72 29.33
C LEU A 132 -12.74 -4.91 29.87
N SER A 133 -13.75 -4.50 29.10
CA SER A 133 -15.15 -4.79 29.41
C SER A 133 -15.50 -6.27 29.32
N ARG A 134 -14.72 -7.07 28.57
CA ARG A 134 -14.87 -8.54 28.52
C ARG A 134 -14.32 -9.17 29.80
N ASN A 135 -13.07 -8.88 30.13
CA ASN A 135 -12.43 -9.33 31.36
C ASN A 135 -11.22 -8.45 31.69
N THR A 136 -10.91 -8.30 32.98
CA THR A 136 -9.74 -7.59 33.48
C THR A 136 -8.42 -8.33 33.27
N GLU A 137 -8.45 -9.62 32.90
CA GLU A 137 -7.22 -10.36 32.55
C GLU A 137 -6.51 -9.77 31.32
N PHE A 138 -7.26 -9.16 30.40
CA PHE A 138 -6.73 -8.50 29.21
C PHE A 138 -6.06 -7.13 29.50
N ASN A 139 -5.83 -6.80 30.77
CA ASN A 139 -4.93 -5.69 31.13
C ASN A 139 -3.48 -5.98 30.73
N GLU A 140 -3.13 -7.25 30.57
CA GLU A 140 -1.84 -7.69 30.06
C GLU A 140 -2.06 -8.67 28.91
N VAL A 141 -1.39 -8.44 27.78
CA VAL A 141 -1.39 -9.32 26.62
C VAL A 141 0.03 -9.45 26.11
N ASN A 142 0.43 -10.68 25.76
CA ASN A 142 1.76 -10.93 25.22
C ASN A 142 1.65 -11.11 23.72
N VAL A 143 2.50 -10.38 22.98
CA VAL A 143 2.68 -10.52 21.54
C VAL A 143 4.09 -11.03 21.29
N THR A 144 4.20 -12.20 20.67
CA THR A 144 5.48 -12.86 20.41
C THR A 144 5.75 -12.84 18.92
N LEU A 145 6.92 -12.33 18.56
CA LEU A 145 7.43 -12.31 17.18
C LEU A 145 8.60 -13.28 17.06
N ASP A 146 8.49 -14.25 16.15
CA ASP A 146 9.53 -15.22 15.86
C ASP A 146 10.28 -14.81 14.60
N LEU A 147 11.49 -14.27 14.82
CA LEU A 147 12.37 -13.78 13.75
C LEU A 147 13.23 -14.90 13.12
N GLY A 148 13.27 -16.09 13.71
CA GLY A 148 13.93 -17.28 13.13
C GLY A 148 15.44 -17.19 12.89
N GLN A 149 16.15 -16.26 13.53
CA GLN A 149 17.59 -15.98 13.33
C GLN A 149 18.41 -16.08 14.61
#